data_AF-A0A8T4ERI9-F1
#
_entry.id   AF-A0A8T4ERI9-F1
#
_cell.length_a   1.000
_cell.length_b   1.000
_cell.length_c   1.000
_cell.angle_alpha   90.00
_cell.angle_beta   90.00
_cell.angle_gamma   90.00
#
_symmetry.space_group_name_H-M   'P 1'
#
loop_
_entity.id
_entity.type
_entity.pdbx_description
1 polymer ?
#
loop_
_entity_poly.entity_id
_entity_poly.type
_entity_poly.pdbx_seq_one_letter_code
_entity_poly.pdbx_strand_id
1 'polypeptide(L)'
;RLIEIPDAPKLELEMDLHPDNKKGGRKFVTGTKFYVDEEDLKQIGDGELVRLMGCLNFTKEGNNFSFISKEYGAFKNEGKKQIHWLPGDMKQITKIKLKLDDNSDVDCFVEKGVDDVKVNDVVQFERIGFCRCDAKNSFWFTHR
;
A
#
# COMPACT_ATOMS: atom_id res chain seq x y z
N ARG A 1 -8.48 3.36 4.11
CA ARG A 1 -9.82 3.49 3.49
C ARG A 1 -9.92 2.62 2.24
N LEU A 2 -11.05 1.93 2.00
CA LEU A 2 -11.31 1.22 0.74
C LEU A 2 -11.80 2.21 -0.32
N ILE A 3 -11.19 2.17 -1.50
CA ILE A 3 -11.62 2.90 -2.70
C ILE A 3 -11.90 1.93 -3.84
N GLU A 4 -12.70 2.38 -4.80
CA GLU A 4 -12.95 1.68 -6.05
C GLU A 4 -12.54 2.59 -7.20
N ILE A 5 -11.70 2.07 -8.07
CA ILE A 5 -11.27 2.70 -9.32
C ILE A 5 -11.94 1.89 -10.44
N PRO A 6 -13.07 2.36 -10.97
CA PRO A 6 -13.74 1.74 -12.10
C PRO A 6 -12.78 1.57 -13.28
N ASP A 7 -13.04 0.54 -14.08
CA ASP A 7 -12.27 0.17 -15.29
C ASP A 7 -10.78 -0.15 -15.05
N ALA A 8 -10.33 -0.15 -13.78
CA ALA A 8 -9.01 -0.64 -13.44
C ALA A 8 -8.91 -2.13 -13.80
N PRO A 9 -7.94 -2.50 -14.65
CA PRO A 9 -7.81 -3.86 -15.13
C PRO A 9 -7.35 -4.79 -14.01
N LYS A 10 -7.72 -6.07 -14.11
CA LYS A 10 -7.12 -7.11 -13.28
C LYS A 10 -5.63 -7.20 -13.60
N LEU A 11 -4.78 -7.13 -12.57
CA LEU A 11 -3.32 -7.26 -12.71
C LEU A 11 -2.80 -8.35 -11.80
N GLU A 12 -1.77 -9.06 -12.28
CA GLU A 12 -0.90 -9.90 -11.47
C GLU A 12 0.44 -9.18 -11.36
N LEU A 13 0.81 -8.82 -10.13
CA LEU A 13 1.98 -8.00 -9.85
C LEU A 13 2.96 -8.81 -9.00
N GLU A 14 4.24 -8.72 -9.35
CA GLU A 14 5.34 -9.19 -8.51
C GLU A 14 6.22 -7.99 -8.14
N MET A 15 6.38 -7.76 -6.85
CA MET A 15 7.16 -6.65 -6.29
C MET A 15 8.31 -7.21 -5.46
N ASP A 16 9.45 -6.53 -5.53
CA ASP A 16 10.63 -6.91 -4.76
C ASP A 16 10.41 -6.69 -3.26
N LEU A 17 10.93 -7.60 -2.43
CA LEU A 17 10.97 -7.44 -0.99
C LEU A 17 11.98 -6.38 -0.53
N HIS A 18 13.03 -6.15 -1.32
CA HIS A 18 14.08 -5.20 -0.99
C HIS A 18 14.50 -4.42 -2.25
N PRO A 19 14.63 -3.09 -2.20
CA PRO A 19 14.91 -2.25 -3.37
C PRO A 19 16.23 -2.64 -4.08
N ASP A 20 17.26 -2.98 -3.32
CA ASP A 20 18.56 -3.37 -3.87
C ASP A 20 18.67 -4.84 -4.28
N ASN A 21 17.73 -5.69 -3.85
CA ASN A 21 17.78 -7.14 -4.10
C ASN A 21 16.51 -7.57 -4.83
N LYS A 22 16.56 -7.41 -6.16
CA LYS A 22 15.43 -7.63 -7.07
C LYS A 22 15.17 -9.10 -7.36
N LYS A 23 14.74 -9.83 -6.34
CA LYS A 23 14.40 -11.26 -6.40
C LYS A 23 12.89 -11.52 -6.36
N GLY A 24 12.07 -10.47 -6.50
CA GLY A 24 10.63 -10.54 -6.29
C GLY A 24 10.28 -10.81 -4.83
N GLY A 25 9.21 -11.57 -4.63
CA GLY A 25 8.81 -12.10 -3.32
C GLY A 25 7.46 -11.61 -2.82
N ARG A 26 6.99 -10.44 -3.24
CA ARG A 26 5.62 -9.99 -2.99
C ARG A 26 4.77 -10.21 -4.23
N LYS A 27 3.67 -10.94 -4.10
CA LYS A 27 2.76 -11.21 -5.22
C LYS A 27 1.36 -10.70 -4.90
N PHE A 28 0.77 -9.97 -5.83
CA PHE A 28 -0.57 -9.42 -5.70
C PHE A 28 -1.41 -9.72 -6.93
N VAL A 29 -2.69 -9.95 -6.68
CA VAL A 29 -3.73 -9.96 -7.72
C VAL A 29 -4.67 -8.81 -7.42
N THR A 30 -4.72 -7.82 -8.31
CA THR A 30 -5.56 -6.62 -8.13
C THR A 30 -6.82 -6.69 -8.98
N GLY A 31 -7.84 -5.93 -8.57
CA GLY A 31 -9.04 -5.65 -9.36
C GLY A 31 -9.33 -4.16 -9.36
N THR A 32 -10.59 -3.78 -9.20
CA THR A 32 -11.01 -2.36 -9.12
C THR A 32 -10.89 -1.76 -7.73
N LYS A 33 -10.77 -2.59 -6.68
CA LYS A 33 -10.81 -2.15 -5.29
C LYS A 33 -9.43 -2.16 -4.64
N PHE A 34 -9.14 -1.10 -3.89
CA PHE A 34 -7.86 -0.88 -3.24
C PHE A 34 -8.04 -0.27 -1.85
N TYR A 35 -7.29 -0.74 -0.86
CA TYR A 35 -7.12 0.00 0.39
C TYR A 35 -5.96 0.98 0.23
N VAL A 36 -6.21 2.23 0.60
CA VAL A 36 -5.22 3.32 0.59
C VAL A 36 -5.30 4.10 1.90
N ASP A 37 -4.23 4.80 2.23
CA ASP A 37 -4.19 5.68 3.40
C ASP A 37 -5.15 6.88 3.23
N GLU A 38 -5.87 7.23 4.30
CA GLU A 38 -6.88 8.29 4.24
C GLU A 38 -6.26 9.69 4.22
N GLU A 39 -5.13 9.89 4.90
CA GLU A 39 -4.41 11.16 4.88
C GLU A 39 -3.81 11.40 3.50
N ASP A 40 -3.33 10.34 2.85
CA ASP A 40 -2.87 10.41 1.47
C ASP A 40 -4.00 10.88 0.53
N LEU A 41 -5.23 10.37 0.69
CA LEU A 41 -6.41 10.79 -0.08
C LEU A 41 -6.84 12.24 0.18
N LYS A 42 -6.71 12.73 1.42
CA LYS A 42 -7.06 14.11 1.79
C LYS A 42 -6.12 15.14 1.14
N GLN A 43 -4.88 14.74 0.88
CA GLN A 43 -3.87 15.59 0.24
C GLN A 43 -3.95 15.60 -1.29
N ILE A 44 -4.74 14.71 -1.90
CA ILE A 44 -4.93 14.65 -3.36
C ILE A 44 -6.04 15.61 -3.76
N GLY A 45 -5.70 16.59 -4.59
CA GLY A 45 -6.65 17.51 -5.22
C GLY A 45 -7.43 16.87 -6.37
N ASP A 46 -8.50 17.54 -6.78
CA ASP A 46 -9.31 17.07 -7.91
C ASP A 46 -8.54 17.21 -9.24
N GLY A 47 -8.65 16.19 -10.09
CA GLY A 47 -7.94 16.10 -11.36
C GLY A 47 -6.45 15.74 -11.25
N GLU A 48 -5.90 15.60 -10.05
CA GLU A 48 -4.48 15.27 -9.88
C GLU A 48 -4.17 13.82 -10.27
N LEU A 49 -3.11 13.64 -11.06
CA LEU A 49 -2.61 12.32 -11.43
C LEU A 49 -1.84 11.69 -10.27
N VAL A 50 -2.35 10.57 -9.78
CA VAL A 50 -1.79 9.81 -8.65
C VAL A 50 -1.42 8.41 -9.11
N ARG A 51 -0.37 7.86 -8.52
CA ARG A 51 0.06 6.48 -8.78
C ARG A 51 0.00 5.62 -7.52
N LEU A 52 -0.64 4.46 -7.66
CA LEU A 52 -0.45 3.34 -6.75
C LEU A 52 0.93 2.74 -7.04
N MET A 53 1.85 2.81 -6.06
CA MET A 53 3.25 2.39 -6.25
C MET A 53 3.35 0.98 -6.85
N GLY A 54 4.15 0.83 -7.92
CA GLY A 54 4.30 -0.45 -8.61
C GLY A 54 3.06 -0.98 -9.37
N CYS A 55 1.94 -0.26 -9.40
CA CYS A 55 0.66 -0.76 -9.94
C CYS A 55 0.15 0.10 -11.11
N LEU A 56 -0.71 1.10 -10.84
CA LEU A 56 -1.42 1.88 -11.86
C LEU A 56 -1.56 3.35 -11.48
N ASN A 57 -1.96 4.16 -12.45
CA ASN A 57 -2.24 5.59 -12.31
C ASN A 57 -3.74 5.84 -12.34
N PHE A 58 -4.21 6.76 -11.51
CA PHE A 58 -5.60 7.19 -11.42
C PHE A 58 -5.70 8.69 -11.14
N THR A 59 -6.87 9.27 -11.39
CA THR A 59 -7.24 10.62 -10.92
C THR A 59 -8.39 10.54 -9.92
N LYS A 60 -8.57 11.60 -9.15
CA LYS A 60 -9.64 11.76 -8.16
C LYS A 60 -10.48 12.99 -8.52
N GLU A 61 -11.80 12.89 -8.37
CA GLU A 61 -12.74 14.02 -8.38
C GLU A 61 -13.72 13.84 -7.20
N GLY A 62 -13.50 14.57 -6.11
CA GLY A 62 -14.23 14.38 -4.87
C GLY A 62 -14.01 12.98 -4.30
N ASN A 63 -15.02 12.11 -4.39
CA ASN A 63 -14.94 10.70 -3.98
C ASN A 63 -14.95 9.72 -5.15
N ASN A 64 -14.93 10.24 -6.39
CA ASN A 64 -14.85 9.43 -7.60
C ASN A 64 -13.40 9.26 -8.00
N PHE A 65 -13.08 8.09 -8.54
CA PHE A 65 -11.74 7.76 -9.01
C PHE A 65 -11.83 7.28 -10.46
N SER A 66 -10.84 7.62 -11.28
CA SER A 66 -10.80 7.23 -12.69
C SER A 66 -9.48 6.58 -13.02
N PHE A 67 -9.50 5.39 -13.62
CA PHE A 67 -8.31 4.73 -14.13
C PHE A 67 -7.73 5.53 -15.30
N ILE A 68 -6.40 5.70 -15.32
CA ILE A 68 -5.70 6.43 -16.40
C ILE A 68 -4.81 5.50 -17.21
N SER A 69 -3.92 4.75 -16.57
CA SER A 69 -2.94 3.88 -17.24
C SER A 69 -2.22 2.97 -16.25
N LYS A 70 -1.54 1.93 -16.74
CA LYS A 70 -0.69 1.05 -15.90
C LYS A 70 0.74 1.60 -15.84
N GLU A 71 1.19 2.13 -16.97
CA GLU A 71 2.56 2.44 -17.30
C GLU A 71 3.09 3.58 -16.42
N TYR A 72 4.29 3.40 -15.89
CA TYR A 72 4.95 4.47 -15.12
C TYR A 72 5.21 5.73 -15.97
N GLY A 73 5.38 5.57 -17.28
CA GLY A 73 5.69 6.66 -18.21
C GLY A 73 4.66 7.80 -18.18
N ALA A 74 3.37 7.48 -18.08
CA ALA A 74 2.31 8.48 -17.99
C ALA A 74 2.41 9.32 -16.70
N PHE A 75 2.84 8.71 -15.59
CA PHE A 75 3.03 9.40 -14.32
C PHE A 75 4.30 10.24 -14.28
N LYS A 76 5.38 9.83 -14.97
CA LYS A 76 6.72 10.43 -14.81
C LYS A 76 6.77 11.95 -15.03
N ASN A 77 5.93 12.48 -15.92
CA ASN A 77 5.96 13.89 -16.31
C ASN A 77 4.93 14.75 -15.55
N GLU A 78 3.74 14.20 -15.28
CA GLU A 78 2.58 14.96 -14.79
C GLU A 78 2.10 14.50 -13.41
N GLY A 79 2.67 13.41 -12.91
CA GLY A 79 2.32 12.78 -11.65
C GLY A 79 2.56 13.68 -10.45
N LYS A 80 1.56 13.77 -9.59
CA LYS A 80 1.62 14.58 -8.36
C LYS A 80 2.08 13.79 -7.16
N LYS A 81 1.57 12.57 -7.02
CA LYS A 81 1.81 11.78 -5.81
C LYS A 81 1.87 10.29 -6.11
N GLN A 82 2.81 9.60 -5.49
CA GLN A 82 2.79 8.14 -5.39
C GLN A 82 2.35 7.77 -3.98
N ILE A 83 1.50 6.76 -3.84
CA ILE A 83 0.97 6.30 -2.56
C ILE A 83 1.07 4.78 -2.44
N HIS A 84 1.21 4.28 -1.21
CA HIS A 84 1.14 2.85 -0.92
C HIS A 84 -0.31 2.38 -0.94
N TRP A 85 -0.50 1.08 -1.11
CA TRP A 85 -1.82 0.49 -1.26
C TRP A 85 -1.81 -0.99 -0.89
N LEU A 86 -2.99 -1.53 -0.66
CA LEU A 86 -3.22 -2.97 -0.59
C LEU A 86 -4.38 -3.36 -1.52
N PRO A 87 -4.40 -4.58 -2.07
CA PRO A 87 -5.53 -5.02 -2.87
C PRO A 87 -6.81 -5.04 -2.01
N GLY A 88 -7.95 -4.73 -2.61
CA GLY A 88 -9.27 -4.82 -1.96
C GLY A 88 -9.75 -6.26 -1.71
N ASP A 89 -8.88 -7.26 -1.89
CA ASP A 89 -9.14 -8.66 -1.63
C ASP A 89 -8.64 -9.04 -0.23
N MET A 90 -9.58 -9.37 0.65
CA MET A 90 -9.31 -9.76 2.04
C MET A 90 -8.42 -11.00 2.17
N LYS A 91 -8.30 -11.84 1.13
CA LYS A 91 -7.42 -13.01 1.15
C LYS A 91 -5.94 -12.64 1.06
N GLN A 92 -5.63 -11.45 0.57
CA GLN A 92 -4.28 -10.95 0.31
C GLN A 92 -3.79 -9.93 1.35
N ILE A 93 -4.60 -9.67 2.38
CA ILE A 93 -4.26 -8.76 3.46
C ILE A 93 -4.47 -9.41 4.82
N THR A 94 -3.84 -8.88 5.84
CA THR A 94 -4.00 -9.30 7.24
C THR A 94 -4.15 -8.09 8.13
N LYS A 95 -4.99 -8.21 9.15
CA LYS A 95 -5.11 -7.20 10.20
C LYS A 95 -4.01 -7.43 11.23
N ILE A 96 -3.32 -6.35 11.57
CA ILE A 96 -2.36 -6.34 12.67
C ILE A 96 -2.69 -5.20 13.62
N LYS A 97 -2.13 -5.29 14.81
CA LYS A 97 -2.01 -4.17 15.74
C LYS A 97 -0.60 -3.60 15.63
N LEU A 98 -0.51 -2.29 15.40
CA LEU A 98 0.75 -1.55 15.41
C LEU A 98 0.78 -0.65 16.63
N LYS A 99 1.77 -0.85 17.49
CA LYS A 99 2.06 0.03 18.61
C LYS A 99 2.99 1.15 18.16
N LEU A 100 2.60 2.39 18.41
CA LEU A 100 3.35 3.60 18.06
C LEU A 100 4.28 4.04 19.20
N ASP A 101 5.13 5.03 18.91
CA ASP A 101 6.12 5.60 19.84
C ASP A 101 5.48 6.34 21.02
N ASP A 102 4.30 6.90 20.82
CA ASP A 102 3.46 7.50 21.87
C ASP A 102 2.73 6.47 22.76
N ASN A 103 3.05 5.19 22.61
CA ASN A 103 2.39 4.02 23.25
C ASN A 103 0.93 3.78 22.84
N SER A 104 0.41 4.47 21.83
CA SER A 104 -0.92 4.16 21.28
C SER A 104 -0.89 2.88 20.42
N ASP A 105 -2.03 2.19 20.36
CA ASP A 105 -2.25 1.05 19.46
C ASP A 105 -3.12 1.50 18.29
N VAL A 106 -2.76 1.07 17.08
CA VAL A 106 -3.56 1.27 15.86
C VAL A 106 -3.81 -0.07 15.17
N ASP A 107 -5.08 -0.36 14.89
CA ASP A 107 -5.45 -1.47 14.02
C ASP A 107 -5.22 -1.08 12.56
N CYS A 108 -4.42 -1.87 11.83
CA CYS A 108 -4.13 -1.61 10.42
C CYS A 108 -4.19 -2.87 9.57
N PHE A 109 -4.41 -2.66 8.27
CA PHE A 109 -4.27 -3.69 7.26
C PHE A 109 -2.85 -3.66 6.70
N VAL A 110 -2.27 -4.84 6.50
CA VAL A 110 -0.97 -5.05 5.87
C VAL A 110 -1.06 -6.19 4.85
N GLU A 111 -0.04 -6.32 4.01
CA GLU A 111 0.08 -7.41 3.04
C GLU A 111 0.09 -8.79 3.72
N LYS A 112 -0.46 -9.83 3.07
CA LYS A 112 -0.52 -11.19 3.63
C LYS A 112 0.84 -11.79 3.97
N GLY A 113 1.90 -11.36 3.28
CA GLY A 113 3.27 -11.81 3.55
C GLY A 113 3.75 -11.56 4.99
N VAL A 114 3.06 -10.69 5.75
CA VAL A 114 3.32 -10.49 7.18
C VAL A 114 3.18 -11.79 7.99
N ASP A 115 2.40 -12.76 7.49
CA ASP A 115 2.18 -14.03 8.19
C ASP A 115 3.47 -14.85 8.34
N ASP A 116 4.42 -14.68 7.43
CA ASP A 116 5.70 -15.39 7.42
C ASP A 116 6.76 -14.70 8.29
N VAL A 117 6.48 -13.50 8.79
CA VAL A 117 7.37 -12.72 9.66
C VAL A 117 7.43 -13.35 11.04
N LYS A 118 8.64 -13.60 11.55
CA LYS A 118 8.85 -14.23 12.85
C LYS A 118 8.91 -13.19 13.95
N VAL A 119 8.63 -13.63 15.17
CA VAL A 119 8.82 -12.79 16.36
C VAL A 119 10.29 -12.35 16.44
N ASN A 120 10.49 -11.06 16.74
CA ASN A 120 11.74 -10.31 16.72
C ASN A 120 12.26 -9.89 15.34
N ASP A 121 11.66 -10.34 14.23
CA ASP A 121 12.04 -9.81 12.92
C ASP A 121 11.67 -8.32 12.82
N VAL A 122 12.50 -7.57 12.09
CA VAL A 122 12.24 -6.16 11.76
C VAL A 122 11.91 -6.08 10.28
N VAL A 123 10.74 -5.50 9.99
CA VAL A 123 10.25 -5.29 8.63
C VAL A 123 10.03 -3.80 8.38
N GLN A 124 10.12 -3.38 7.14
CA GLN A 124 9.77 -2.02 6.75
C GLN A 124 8.35 -2.00 6.18
N PHE A 125 7.43 -1.31 6.85
CA PHE A 125 6.14 -0.98 6.25
C PHE A 125 6.32 0.27 5.39
N GLU A 126 6.11 0.15 4.08
CA GLU A 126 6.34 1.23 3.12
C GLU A 126 5.61 2.50 3.53
N ARG A 127 6.34 3.63 3.51
CA ARG A 127 5.87 4.98 3.91
C ARG A 127 5.46 5.13 5.39
N ILE A 128 5.46 4.07 6.18
CA ILE A 128 5.26 4.12 7.64
C ILE A 128 6.63 4.17 8.34
N GLY A 129 7.45 3.14 8.16
CA GLY A 129 8.78 3.02 8.77
C GLY A 129 9.12 1.58 9.17
N PHE A 130 10.19 1.41 9.92
CA PHE A 130 10.65 0.12 10.41
C PHE A 130 9.88 -0.30 11.66
N CYS A 131 9.39 -1.54 11.66
CA CYS A 131 8.58 -2.10 12.73
C CYS A 131 9.10 -3.49 13.13
N ARG A 132 9.18 -3.75 14.44
CA ARG A 132 9.56 -5.06 14.99
C ARG A 132 8.31 -5.91 15.22
N CYS A 133 8.30 -7.16 14.78
CA CYS A 133 7.30 -8.14 15.15
C CYS A 133 7.48 -8.53 16.62
N ASP A 134 6.52 -8.19 17.46
CA ASP A 134 6.58 -8.42 18.91
C ASP A 134 5.81 -9.69 19.32
N ALA A 135 4.70 -9.94 18.64
CA ALA A 135 3.94 -11.18 18.70
C ALA A 135 3.23 -11.41 17.36
N LYS A 136 2.57 -12.56 17.18
CA LYS A 136 1.78 -12.82 15.96
C LYS A 136 0.77 -11.69 15.75
N ASN A 137 0.84 -11.04 14.58
CA ASN A 137 0.00 -9.90 14.20
C ASN A 137 0.11 -8.67 15.13
N SER A 138 1.20 -8.54 15.90
CA SER A 138 1.48 -7.41 16.78
C SER A 138 2.87 -6.86 16.48
N PHE A 139 2.93 -5.59 16.08
CA PHE A 139 4.15 -4.92 15.67
C PHE A 139 4.38 -3.67 16.49
N TRP A 140 5.65 -3.31 16.69
CA TRP A 140 6.05 -2.07 17.34
C TRP A 140 6.81 -1.21 16.35
N PHE A 141 6.33 0.01 16.16
CA PHE A 141 7.03 1.03 15.40
C PHE A 141 8.36 1.35 16.08
N THR A 142 9.41 1.53 15.27
CA THR A 142 10.75 1.84 15.78
C THR A 142 11.17 3.23 15.33
N HIS A 143 11.39 3.43 14.02
CA HIS A 143 11.81 4.68 13.43
C HIS A 143 11.43 4.73 11.95
N ARG A 144 11.51 5.92 11.35
CA ARG A 144 11.21 6.16 9.95
C ARG A 144 12.46 6.23 9.10
#